data_AF-A0A737I9P1-F1
#
_entry.id   AF-A0A737I9P1-F1
#
_cell.length_a   1.000
_cell.length_b   1.000
_cell.length_c   1.000
_cell.angle_alpha   90.00
_cell.angle_beta   90.00
_cell.angle_gamma   90.00
#
_symmetry.space_group_name_H-M   'P 1'
#
loop_
_entity.id
_entity.type
_entity.pdbx_description
1 polymer ?
#
loop_
_entity_poly.entity_id
_entity_poly.type
_entity_poly.pdbx_seq_one_letter_code
_entity_poly.pdbx_strand_id
1 'polypeptide(L)'
;MMNNAFAQDNNENLLHSFLFSQQAKPHAAIDALFSALLPFGQPFTLGIGDEIYLQENDENYIVLLESGIVSFCRNNNRFHISSAFSPSVLGMVDSYGATYNVPVRPEHFLLAETACTGRFVCLADFIKIADECDLWHDVARCLAYRLMVMSARDRELVGVDSYLKVRTLLIEIWAYPQTYRENIIVLNFIQRRTGISRNRTMKILSELKKGGYIHIDNGRLTALGKLPVAY
;
A
#
# COMPACT_ATOMS: atom_id res chain seq x y z
N MET A 1 11.58 15.80 0.59
CA MET A 1 11.56 16.42 -0.75
C MET A 1 11.52 15.29 -1.77
N MET A 2 10.44 15.16 -2.53
CA MET A 2 10.31 14.12 -3.56
C MET A 2 11.15 14.49 -4.79
N ASN A 3 11.96 13.56 -5.30
CA ASN A 3 12.78 13.74 -6.49
C ASN A 3 11.87 13.85 -7.74
N ASN A 4 11.70 15.06 -8.26
CA ASN A 4 10.87 15.41 -9.43
C ASN A 4 11.49 15.01 -10.79
N ALA A 5 12.27 13.93 -10.87
CA ALA A 5 13.00 13.55 -12.09
C ALA A 5 12.44 12.32 -12.83
N PHE A 6 11.13 12.04 -12.72
CA PHE A 6 10.51 10.95 -13.47
C PHE A 6 9.16 11.36 -14.07
N ALA A 7 9.23 12.09 -15.19
CA ALA A 7 8.11 12.21 -16.12
C ALA A 7 8.67 12.43 -17.52
N GLN A 8 8.76 11.35 -18.30
CA GLN A 8 8.61 11.33 -19.77
C GLN A 8 8.88 9.90 -20.25
N ASP A 9 7.88 9.06 -20.01
CA ASP A 9 7.67 7.83 -20.75
C ASP A 9 6.48 8.11 -21.67
N ASN A 10 6.60 7.79 -22.96
CA ASN A 10 5.73 8.23 -24.06
C ASN A 10 4.31 7.62 -24.03
N ASN A 11 3.58 7.87 -22.94
CA ASN A 11 2.13 7.78 -22.77
C ASN A 11 1.74 8.97 -21.87
N GLU A 12 1.70 10.16 -22.47
CA GLU A 12 1.50 11.47 -21.84
C GLU A 12 0.16 11.55 -21.09
N ASN A 13 0.11 11.03 -19.84
CA ASN A 13 -0.76 11.44 -18.71
C ASN A 13 -0.90 10.37 -17.61
N LEU A 14 -0.29 9.19 -17.71
CA LEU A 14 -0.46 8.13 -16.71
C LEU A 14 0.68 8.14 -15.68
N LEU A 15 0.39 8.72 -14.52
CA LEU A 15 1.25 8.69 -13.35
C LEU A 15 1.32 7.26 -12.78
N HIS A 16 2.53 6.79 -12.43
CA HIS A 16 2.74 5.50 -11.76
C HIS A 16 1.82 5.36 -10.53
N SER A 17 1.20 4.20 -10.33
CA SER A 17 0.13 3.99 -9.33
C SER A 17 0.51 4.41 -7.92
N PHE A 18 1.74 4.10 -7.48
CA PHE A 18 2.25 4.59 -6.20
C PHE A 18 2.33 6.13 -6.14
N LEU A 19 2.92 6.79 -7.14
CA LEU A 19 3.00 8.26 -7.16
C LEU A 19 1.61 8.89 -7.19
N PHE A 20 0.70 8.31 -7.99
CA PHE A 20 -0.71 8.69 -7.99
C PHE A 20 -1.34 8.57 -6.61
N SER A 21 -1.09 7.46 -5.90
CA SER A 21 -1.61 7.27 -4.54
C SER A 21 -1.14 8.34 -3.56
N GLN A 22 0.11 8.80 -3.68
CA GLN A 22 0.63 9.86 -2.80
C GLN A 22 -0.01 11.21 -3.11
N GLN A 23 -0.22 11.53 -4.39
CA GLN A 23 -0.82 12.80 -4.81
C GLN A 23 -2.33 12.87 -4.56
N ALA A 24 -3.04 11.77 -4.79
CA ALA A 24 -4.49 11.69 -4.67
C ALA A 24 -5.00 11.45 -3.24
N LYS A 25 -4.08 11.30 -2.26
CA LYS A 25 -4.44 11.00 -0.88
C LYS A 25 -5.30 12.13 -0.28
N PRO A 26 -6.51 11.84 0.25
CA PRO A 26 -7.44 12.86 0.71
C PRO A 26 -7.11 13.32 2.14
N HIS A 27 -6.04 14.09 2.28
CA HIS A 27 -5.51 14.52 3.59
C HIS A 27 -6.57 15.17 4.49
N ALA A 28 -7.36 16.12 3.97
CA ALA A 28 -8.40 16.77 4.77
C ALA A 28 -9.47 15.80 5.31
N ALA A 29 -9.86 14.80 4.52
CA ALA A 29 -10.82 13.77 4.95
C ALA A 29 -10.21 12.84 6.01
N ILE A 30 -8.93 12.47 5.83
CA ILE A 30 -8.18 11.69 6.82
C ILE A 30 -8.06 12.48 8.14
N ASP A 31 -7.73 13.77 8.08
CA ASP A 31 -7.58 14.62 9.26
C ASP A 31 -8.91 14.79 10.01
N ALA A 32 -10.02 14.94 9.30
CA ALA A 32 -11.36 15.00 9.90
C ALA A 32 -11.71 13.68 10.62
N LEU A 33 -11.49 12.54 9.96
CA LEU A 33 -11.71 11.21 10.54
C LEU A 33 -10.82 10.97 11.76
N PHE A 34 -9.52 11.29 11.68
CA PHE A 34 -8.60 11.18 12.81
C PHE A 34 -9.07 12.05 13.98
N SER A 35 -9.39 13.31 13.74
CA SER A 35 -9.82 14.24 14.79
C SER A 35 -11.04 13.75 15.56
N ALA A 36 -12.02 13.17 14.86
CA ALA A 36 -13.23 12.66 15.47
C ALA A 36 -13.05 11.29 16.15
N LEU A 37 -12.24 10.39 15.57
CA LEU A 37 -12.14 8.99 16.00
C LEU A 37 -11.03 8.72 17.02
N LEU A 38 -9.97 9.54 17.07
CA LEU A 38 -8.83 9.36 17.98
C LEU A 38 -9.23 9.12 19.45
N PRO A 39 -10.20 9.86 20.04
CA PRO A 39 -10.60 9.66 21.44
C PRO A 39 -11.22 8.29 21.74
N PHE A 40 -11.75 7.62 20.71
CA PHE A 40 -12.43 6.32 20.83
C PHE A 40 -11.50 5.15 20.49
N GLY A 41 -10.25 5.44 20.11
CA GLY A 41 -9.29 4.44 19.68
C GLY A 41 -8.43 3.86 20.80
N GLN A 42 -8.28 2.53 20.82
CA GLN A 42 -7.30 1.85 21.66
C GLN A 42 -5.90 1.92 21.03
N PRO A 43 -4.88 2.42 21.74
CA PRO A 43 -3.54 2.59 21.18
C PRO A 43 -2.85 1.26 20.93
N PHE A 44 -2.05 1.20 19.87
CA PHE A 44 -1.15 0.08 19.61
C PHE A 44 0.26 0.55 19.24
N THR A 45 1.22 -0.34 19.39
CA THR A 45 2.58 -0.23 18.84
C THR A 45 2.97 -1.56 18.24
N LEU A 46 3.59 -1.52 17.06
CA LEU A 46 3.98 -2.71 16.30
C LEU A 46 5.44 -2.62 15.89
N GLY A 47 6.14 -3.74 15.99
CA GLY A 47 7.43 -3.98 15.38
C GLY A 47 7.32 -4.40 13.92
N ILE A 48 8.46 -4.45 13.24
CA ILE A 48 8.53 -4.93 11.84
C ILE A 48 8.12 -6.40 11.79
N GLY A 49 7.19 -6.73 10.90
CA GLY A 49 6.70 -8.09 10.71
C GLY A 49 5.51 -8.47 11.58
N ASP A 50 5.09 -7.61 12.51
CA ASP A 50 3.86 -7.83 13.27
C ASP A 50 2.63 -7.72 12.35
N GLU A 51 1.60 -8.46 12.69
CA GLU A 51 0.39 -8.61 11.88
C GLU A 51 -0.82 -8.06 12.63
N ILE A 52 -1.67 -7.33 11.90
CA ILE A 52 -2.95 -6.84 12.37
C ILE A 52 -4.04 -7.55 11.58
N TYR A 53 -4.95 -8.20 12.30
CA TYR A 53 -6.20 -8.70 11.75
C TYR A 53 -7.29 -7.68 12.05
N LEU A 54 -8.11 -7.36 11.04
CA LEU A 54 -9.16 -6.33 11.13
C LEU A 54 -10.49 -6.88 11.70
N GLN A 55 -10.47 -8.16 12.07
CA GLN A 55 -11.54 -8.86 12.74
C GLN A 55 -10.93 -9.77 13.80
N GLU A 56 -11.41 -9.67 15.04
CA GLU A 56 -11.01 -10.51 16.16
C GLU A 56 -12.21 -10.70 17.10
N ASN A 57 -12.46 -11.93 17.57
CA ASN A 57 -13.56 -12.27 18.48
C ASN A 57 -14.95 -11.74 18.04
N ASP A 58 -15.28 -11.87 16.75
CA ASP A 58 -16.50 -11.34 16.11
C ASP A 58 -16.65 -9.81 16.11
N GLU A 59 -15.66 -9.07 16.63
CA GLU A 59 -15.55 -7.63 16.48
C GLU A 59 -14.72 -7.27 15.25
N ASN A 60 -15.07 -6.15 14.63
CA ASN A 60 -14.41 -5.61 13.46
C ASN A 60 -13.80 -4.25 13.82
N TYR A 61 -12.63 -3.94 13.26
CA TYR A 61 -11.86 -2.76 13.64
C TYR A 61 -11.46 -1.90 12.46
N ILE A 62 -11.58 -0.59 12.64
CA ILE A 62 -10.94 0.42 11.81
C ILE A 62 -9.59 0.77 12.45
N VAL A 63 -8.56 0.89 11.61
CA VAL A 63 -7.21 1.22 12.07
C VAL A 63 -6.87 2.65 11.66
N LEU A 64 -6.57 3.50 12.65
CA LEU A 64 -5.97 4.80 12.43
C LEU A 64 -4.44 4.64 12.53
N LEU A 65 -3.76 4.52 11.40
CA LEU A 65 -2.31 4.41 11.35
C LEU A 65 -1.69 5.81 11.51
N GLU A 66 -1.20 6.12 12.70
CA GLU A 66 -0.61 7.42 13.05
C GLU A 66 0.84 7.54 12.54
N SER A 67 1.63 6.47 12.66
CA SER A 67 3.01 6.43 12.17
C SER A 67 3.36 5.08 11.55
N GLY A 68 4.26 5.12 10.57
CA GLY A 68 4.83 3.93 9.95
C GLY A 68 4.17 3.53 8.63
N ILE A 69 4.52 2.34 8.18
CA ILE A 69 4.12 1.78 6.89
C ILE A 69 3.62 0.37 7.14
N VAL A 70 2.45 0.06 6.58
CA VAL A 70 1.90 -1.30 6.59
C VAL A 70 1.63 -1.77 5.17
N SER A 71 1.69 -3.07 4.95
CA SER A 71 1.23 -3.71 3.72
C SER A 71 -0.11 -4.40 3.93
N PHE A 72 -1.03 -4.23 2.99
CA PHE A 72 -2.21 -5.07 2.85
C PHE A 72 -1.80 -6.40 2.25
N CYS A 73 -2.04 -7.48 2.97
CA CYS A 73 -1.68 -8.83 2.58
C CYS A 73 -2.92 -9.71 2.52
N ARG A 74 -3.04 -10.56 1.50
CA ARG A 74 -4.16 -11.49 1.39
C ARG A 74 -3.97 -12.69 2.31
N ASN A 75 -5.01 -13.10 3.04
CA ASN A 75 -4.99 -14.20 4.01
C ASN A 75 -4.55 -15.55 3.40
N ASN A 76 -5.08 -15.92 2.23
CA ASN A 76 -4.91 -17.28 1.69
C ASN A 76 -3.49 -17.62 1.19
N ASN A 77 -2.76 -16.64 0.66
CA ASN A 77 -1.47 -16.85 0.01
C ASN A 77 -0.41 -15.81 0.42
N ARG A 78 -0.74 -14.97 1.41
CA ARG A 78 0.10 -13.89 1.94
C ARG A 78 0.60 -12.93 0.86
N PHE A 79 -0.14 -12.81 -0.24
CA PHE A 79 0.24 -11.96 -1.35
C PHE A 79 0.13 -10.50 -0.92
N HIS A 80 1.21 -9.73 -1.10
CA HIS A 80 1.23 -8.32 -0.79
C HIS A 80 0.49 -7.57 -1.90
N ILE A 81 -0.60 -6.94 -1.53
CA ILE A 81 -1.45 -6.18 -2.45
C ILE A 81 -0.89 -4.78 -2.57
N SER A 82 -0.74 -4.04 -1.49
CA SER A 82 -0.22 -2.67 -1.58
C SER A 82 0.28 -2.22 -0.23
N SER A 83 1.02 -1.12 -0.20
CA SER A 83 1.46 -0.49 1.04
C SER A 83 0.65 0.77 1.33
N ALA A 84 0.37 1.03 2.60
CA ALA A 84 -0.20 2.26 3.11
C ALA A 84 0.81 2.96 4.01
N PHE A 85 0.94 4.26 3.82
CA PHE A 85 1.84 5.14 4.54
C PHE A 85 1.03 6.02 5.47
N SER A 86 1.47 6.18 6.72
CA SER A 86 0.84 7.09 7.68
C SER A 86 0.79 8.55 7.16
N PRO A 87 -0.18 9.36 7.61
CA PRO A 87 -1.37 8.97 8.36
C PRO A 87 -2.39 8.27 7.45
N SER A 88 -3.03 7.18 7.86
CA SER A 88 -4.04 6.51 7.02
C SER A 88 -5.16 5.88 7.86
N VAL A 89 -6.40 5.94 7.36
CA VAL A 89 -7.54 5.17 7.88
C VAL A 89 -7.64 3.87 7.09
N LEU A 90 -7.52 2.74 7.76
CA LEU A 90 -7.46 1.40 7.18
C LEU A 90 -8.60 0.54 7.71
N GLY A 91 -8.89 -0.56 7.00
CA GLY A 91 -9.91 -1.53 7.40
C GLY A 91 -11.33 -1.24 6.93
N MET A 92 -11.57 -0.10 6.28
CA MET A 92 -12.90 0.21 5.71
C MET A 92 -13.36 -0.78 4.63
N VAL A 93 -12.45 -1.47 3.93
CA VAL A 93 -12.84 -2.46 2.90
C VAL A 93 -13.26 -3.79 3.54
N ASP A 94 -12.46 -4.29 4.49
CA ASP A 94 -12.69 -5.60 5.11
C ASP A 94 -13.75 -5.52 6.22
N SER A 95 -13.64 -4.54 7.13
CA SER A 95 -14.47 -4.43 8.33
C SER A 95 -15.84 -3.85 8.05
N TYR A 96 -15.94 -2.77 7.26
CA TYR A 96 -17.26 -2.19 6.93
C TYR A 96 -18.12 -3.15 6.11
N GLY A 97 -17.51 -3.99 5.27
CA GLY A 97 -18.18 -5.04 4.51
C GLY A 97 -18.89 -6.09 5.40
N ALA A 98 -18.61 -6.12 6.70
CA ALA A 98 -19.33 -6.95 7.67
C ALA A 98 -20.72 -6.39 8.04
N THR A 99 -21.07 -5.20 7.57
CA THR A 99 -22.34 -4.52 7.89
C THR A 99 -23.32 -4.55 6.72
N TYR A 100 -24.58 -4.17 6.98
CA TYR A 100 -25.63 -4.01 5.96
C TYR A 100 -25.92 -5.26 5.08
N ASN A 101 -25.80 -6.47 5.65
CA ASN A 101 -26.10 -7.74 4.99
C ASN A 101 -25.27 -7.99 3.72
N VAL A 102 -24.08 -7.41 3.62
CA VAL A 102 -23.13 -7.74 2.56
C VAL A 102 -22.39 -9.03 2.97
N PRO A 103 -22.24 -10.02 2.06
CA PRO A 103 -21.45 -11.21 2.36
C PRO A 103 -20.02 -10.83 2.76
N VAL A 104 -19.65 -11.15 4.00
CA VAL A 104 -18.34 -10.80 4.52
C VAL A 104 -17.26 -11.60 3.77
N ARG A 105 -16.23 -10.90 3.31
CA ARG A 105 -14.99 -11.48 2.79
C ARG A 105 -13.81 -10.75 3.42
N PRO A 106 -13.46 -11.05 4.68
CA PRO A 106 -12.23 -10.53 5.26
C PRO A 106 -11.08 -11.26 4.57
N GLU A 107 -10.59 -10.67 3.48
CA GLU A 107 -9.55 -11.25 2.65
C GLU A 107 -8.16 -10.81 3.10
N HIS A 108 -8.06 -9.78 3.94
CA HIS A 108 -6.80 -9.10 4.20
C HIS A 108 -6.43 -9.01 5.68
N PHE A 109 -5.12 -9.04 5.92
CA PHE A 109 -4.48 -8.60 7.15
C PHE A 109 -3.49 -7.47 6.80
N LEU A 110 -3.10 -6.69 7.80
CA LEU A 110 -2.04 -5.69 7.66
C LEU A 110 -0.75 -6.26 8.22
N LEU A 111 0.35 -6.10 7.50
CA LEU A 111 1.70 -6.44 7.96
C LEU A 111 2.49 -5.15 8.19
N ALA A 112 3.06 -4.97 9.37
CA ALA A 112 3.94 -3.84 9.67
C ALA A 112 5.26 -3.96 8.88
N GLU A 113 5.51 -3.01 7.97
CA GLU A 113 6.74 -2.93 7.18
C GLU A 113 7.82 -2.09 7.88
N THR A 114 7.40 -1.21 8.80
CA THR A 114 8.24 -0.45 9.72
C THR A 114 7.72 -0.60 11.14
N ALA A 115 8.41 -0.03 12.13
CA ALA A 115 7.76 0.27 13.40
C ALA A 115 6.53 1.15 13.13
N CYS A 116 5.39 0.82 13.74
CA CYS A 116 4.13 1.51 13.53
C CYS A 116 3.45 1.83 14.87
N THR A 117 2.73 2.95 14.90
CA THR A 117 1.82 3.31 15.99
C THR A 117 0.48 3.73 15.43
N GLY A 118 -0.57 3.56 16.22
CA GLY A 118 -1.90 3.94 15.80
C GLY A 118 -2.97 3.56 16.81
N ARG A 119 -4.21 3.53 16.31
CA ARG A 119 -5.40 3.20 17.10
C ARG A 119 -6.24 2.13 16.43
N PHE A 120 -6.76 1.21 17.25
CA PHE A 120 -7.91 0.37 16.91
C PHE A 120 -9.19 1.08 17.34
N VAL A 121 -10.10 1.29 16.39
CA VAL A 121 -11.44 1.83 16.65
C VAL A 121 -12.43 0.73 16.33
N CYS A 122 -13.29 0.36 17.29
CA CYS A 122 -14.35 -0.60 17.05
C CYS A 122 -15.26 -0.10 15.93
N LEU A 123 -15.70 -0.99 15.03
CA LEU A 123 -16.52 -0.62 13.89
C LEU A 123 -17.84 0.05 14.30
N ALA A 124 -18.43 -0.37 15.43
CA ALA A 124 -19.62 0.24 15.99
C ALA A 124 -19.40 1.72 16.36
N ASP A 125 -18.26 2.03 17.00
CA ASP A 125 -17.90 3.41 17.32
C ASP A 125 -17.59 4.22 16.06
N PHE A 126 -16.89 3.62 15.08
CA PHE A 126 -16.64 4.26 13.80
C PHE A 126 -17.94 4.70 13.10
N ILE A 127 -18.93 3.81 13.00
CA ILE A 127 -20.22 4.10 12.36
C ILE A 127 -20.96 5.19 13.14
N LYS A 128 -21.07 5.02 14.47
CA LYS A 128 -21.74 5.99 15.34
C LYS A 128 -21.14 7.40 15.20
N ILE A 129 -19.82 7.50 15.27
CA ILE A 129 -19.12 8.80 15.17
C ILE A 129 -19.22 9.37 13.76
N ALA A 130 -19.18 8.53 12.72
CA ALA A 130 -19.39 8.99 11.36
C ALA A 130 -20.78 9.62 11.15
N ASP A 131 -21.83 9.03 11.75
CA ASP A 131 -23.18 9.58 11.78
C ASP A 131 -23.26 10.89 12.59
N GLU A 132 -22.82 10.87 13.84
CA GLU A 132 -22.96 12.00 14.78
C GLU A 132 -22.17 13.24 14.35
N CYS A 133 -21.05 13.04 13.65
CA CYS A 133 -20.16 14.12 13.19
C CYS A 133 -20.27 14.44 11.69
N ASP A 134 -21.26 13.86 10.98
CA ASP A 134 -21.49 14.07 9.53
C ASP A 134 -20.25 13.77 8.64
N LEU A 135 -19.54 12.68 8.95
CA LEU A 135 -18.25 12.34 8.30
C LEU A 135 -18.40 11.43 7.07
N TRP A 136 -19.62 11.04 6.69
CA TRP A 136 -19.80 10.08 5.59
C TRP A 136 -19.27 10.57 4.24
N HIS A 137 -19.24 11.88 4.00
CA HIS A 137 -18.58 12.44 2.83
C HIS A 137 -17.06 12.22 2.86
N ASP A 138 -16.43 12.29 4.04
CA ASP A 138 -15.00 12.01 4.23
C ASP A 138 -14.68 10.53 4.13
N VAL A 139 -15.55 9.67 4.67
CA VAL A 139 -15.49 8.21 4.47
C VAL A 139 -15.58 7.88 2.97
N ALA A 140 -16.56 8.44 2.26
CA ALA A 140 -16.74 8.23 0.83
C ALA A 140 -15.53 8.71 0.02
N ARG A 141 -14.92 9.85 0.36
CA ARG A 141 -13.66 10.32 -0.27
C ARG A 141 -12.52 9.33 -0.06
N CYS A 142 -12.35 8.81 1.16
CA CYS A 142 -11.31 7.81 1.43
C CYS A 142 -11.52 6.52 0.64
N LEU A 143 -12.76 6.04 0.54
CA LEU A 143 -13.11 4.86 -0.25
C LEU A 143 -12.91 5.09 -1.76
N ALA A 144 -13.36 6.24 -2.29
CA ALA A 144 -13.16 6.61 -3.69
C ALA A 144 -11.67 6.71 -4.04
N TYR A 145 -10.88 7.39 -3.21
CA TYR A 145 -9.42 7.41 -3.31
C TYR A 145 -8.84 6.00 -3.38
N ARG A 146 -9.26 5.10 -2.48
CA ARG A 146 -8.74 3.73 -2.43
C ARG A 146 -9.07 2.96 -3.70
N LEU A 147 -10.29 3.10 -4.22
CA LEU A 147 -10.73 2.49 -5.47
C LEU A 147 -9.92 3.00 -6.67
N MET A 148 -9.67 4.32 -6.74
CA MET A 148 -8.83 4.90 -7.81
C MET A 148 -7.41 4.35 -7.78
N VAL A 149 -6.80 4.23 -6.59
CA VAL A 149 -5.46 3.65 -6.43
C VAL A 149 -5.42 2.18 -6.85
N MET A 150 -6.44 1.39 -6.46
CA MET A 150 -6.56 0.00 -6.90
C MET A 150 -6.67 -0.10 -8.43
N SER A 151 -7.54 0.72 -9.04
CA SER A 151 -7.71 0.74 -10.50
C SER A 151 -6.43 1.14 -11.25
N ALA A 152 -5.69 2.13 -10.75
CA ALA A 152 -4.41 2.52 -11.32
C ALA A 152 -3.39 1.38 -11.25
N ARG A 153 -3.32 0.68 -10.12
CA ARG A 153 -2.39 -0.43 -9.89
C ARG A 153 -2.74 -1.67 -10.71
N ASP A 154 -4.02 -1.94 -10.91
CA ASP A 154 -4.47 -3.09 -11.71
C ASP A 154 -3.94 -3.00 -13.15
N ARG A 155 -3.92 -1.80 -13.74
CA ARG A 155 -3.33 -1.57 -15.09
C ARG A 155 -1.85 -1.92 -15.17
N GLU A 156 -1.12 -1.83 -14.07
CA GLU A 156 0.32 -2.06 -14.04
C GLU A 156 0.69 -3.51 -13.74
N LEU A 157 -0.19 -4.29 -13.11
CA LEU A 157 0.14 -5.62 -12.57
C LEU A 157 -0.76 -6.76 -13.04
N VAL A 158 -1.99 -6.49 -13.48
CA VAL A 158 -2.94 -7.52 -13.90
C VAL A 158 -2.81 -7.78 -15.40
N GLY A 159 -2.59 -9.04 -15.79
CA GLY A 159 -2.41 -9.42 -17.20
C GLY A 159 -1.14 -8.89 -17.88
N VAL A 160 -0.33 -8.10 -17.18
CA VAL A 160 0.94 -7.53 -17.66
C VAL A 160 2.05 -8.58 -17.67
N ASP A 161 3.03 -8.47 -18.57
CA ASP A 161 4.15 -9.39 -18.63
C ASP A 161 5.10 -9.26 -17.42
N SER A 162 5.88 -10.32 -17.16
CA SER A 162 6.76 -10.38 -16.00
C SER A 162 7.81 -9.27 -15.94
N TYR A 163 8.33 -8.83 -17.09
CA TYR A 163 9.31 -7.73 -17.11
C TYR A 163 8.65 -6.41 -16.71
N LEU A 164 7.52 -6.08 -17.33
CA LEU A 164 6.80 -4.84 -17.01
C LEU A 164 6.37 -4.79 -15.55
N LYS A 165 5.93 -5.90 -14.95
CA LYS A 165 5.67 -5.96 -13.49
C LYS A 165 6.92 -5.67 -12.65
N VAL A 166 8.06 -6.28 -13.01
CA VAL A 166 9.35 -6.02 -12.32
C VAL A 166 9.75 -4.55 -12.46
N ARG A 167 9.61 -3.98 -13.66
CA ARG A 167 9.88 -2.58 -13.96
C ARG A 167 9.03 -1.65 -13.09
N THR A 168 7.72 -1.86 -13.04
CA THR A 168 6.80 -1.11 -12.16
C THR A 168 7.28 -1.17 -10.72
N LEU A 169 7.54 -2.36 -10.18
CA LEU A 169 7.94 -2.48 -8.77
C LEU A 169 9.32 -1.90 -8.45
N LEU A 170 10.25 -1.84 -9.41
CA LEU A 170 11.53 -1.13 -9.24
C LEU A 170 11.32 0.39 -9.15
N ILE A 171 10.43 0.92 -9.99
CA ILE A 171 10.03 2.34 -9.95
C ILE A 171 9.34 2.64 -8.61
N GLU A 172 8.47 1.75 -8.15
CA GLU A 172 7.80 1.86 -6.86
C GLU A 172 8.79 1.91 -5.69
N ILE A 173 9.73 0.96 -5.61
CA ILE A 173 10.78 0.94 -4.58
C ILE A 173 11.58 2.24 -4.60
N TRP A 174 11.92 2.76 -5.78
CA TRP A 174 12.72 3.97 -5.90
C TRP A 174 11.95 5.24 -5.48
N ALA A 175 10.64 5.25 -5.70
CA ALA A 175 9.76 6.34 -5.30
C ALA A 175 9.49 6.38 -3.78
N TYR A 176 9.70 5.28 -3.05
CA TYR A 176 9.57 5.25 -1.61
C TYR A 176 10.59 6.16 -0.91
N PRO A 177 10.29 6.65 0.32
CA PRO A 177 11.25 7.36 1.14
C PRO A 177 12.55 6.59 1.29
N GLN A 178 13.69 7.29 1.19
CA GLN A 178 15.02 6.67 1.19
C GLN A 178 15.23 5.74 2.39
N THR A 179 14.88 6.23 3.59
CA THR A 179 14.99 5.50 4.85
C THR A 179 14.21 4.18 4.87
N TYR A 180 13.11 4.09 4.12
CA TYR A 180 12.35 2.86 3.99
C TYR A 180 12.91 1.96 2.87
N ARG A 181 13.16 2.51 1.67
CA ARG A 181 13.60 1.69 0.53
C ARG A 181 14.97 1.05 0.72
N GLU A 182 15.85 1.67 1.49
CA GLU A 182 17.13 1.08 1.89
C GLU A 182 16.94 -0.21 2.67
N ASN A 183 15.79 -0.40 3.34
CA ASN A 183 15.46 -1.62 4.08
C ASN A 183 14.83 -2.72 3.21
N ILE A 184 14.54 -2.47 1.93
CA ILE A 184 13.84 -3.41 1.05
C ILE A 184 14.80 -4.34 0.30
N ILE A 185 14.57 -5.65 0.42
CA ILE A 185 15.17 -6.66 -0.46
C ILE A 185 14.35 -6.77 -1.75
N VAL A 186 14.89 -6.27 -2.85
CA VAL A 186 14.22 -6.12 -4.16
C VAL A 186 13.56 -7.41 -4.63
N LEU A 187 14.29 -8.52 -4.53
CA LEU A 187 13.77 -9.82 -4.95
C LEU A 187 12.53 -10.23 -4.15
N ASN A 188 12.58 -10.11 -2.82
CA ASN A 188 11.47 -10.48 -1.96
C ASN A 188 10.25 -9.57 -2.20
N PHE A 189 10.50 -8.27 -2.38
CA PHE A 189 9.47 -7.29 -2.68
C PHE A 189 8.70 -7.65 -3.96
N ILE A 190 9.43 -7.96 -5.04
CA ILE A 190 8.84 -8.36 -6.32
C ILE A 190 8.06 -9.65 -6.18
N GLN A 191 8.66 -10.69 -5.59
CA GLN A 191 8.01 -12.00 -5.53
C GLN A 191 6.71 -11.97 -4.74
N ARG A 192 6.71 -11.27 -3.59
CA ARG A 192 5.52 -11.15 -2.72
C ARG A 192 4.36 -10.38 -3.37
N ARG A 193 4.64 -9.52 -4.36
CA ARG A 193 3.66 -8.64 -5.04
C ARG A 193 3.27 -9.08 -6.45
N THR A 194 3.92 -10.10 -7.00
CA THR A 194 3.69 -10.53 -8.41
C THR A 194 3.48 -12.02 -8.59
N GLY A 195 3.96 -12.86 -7.66
CA GLY A 195 3.97 -14.31 -7.83
C GLY A 195 4.96 -14.81 -8.89
N ILE A 196 5.79 -13.94 -9.47
CA ILE A 196 6.83 -14.34 -10.42
C ILE A 196 7.85 -15.23 -9.70
N SER A 197 8.25 -16.32 -10.37
CA SER A 197 9.22 -17.26 -9.81
C SER A 197 10.57 -16.59 -9.56
N ARG A 198 11.29 -17.07 -8.54
CA ARG A 198 12.60 -16.54 -8.16
C ARG A 198 13.56 -16.50 -9.34
N ASN A 199 13.65 -17.59 -10.10
CA ASN A 199 14.55 -17.71 -11.26
C ASN A 199 14.19 -16.70 -12.35
N ARG A 200 12.89 -16.51 -12.65
CA ARG A 200 12.47 -15.54 -13.66
C ARG A 200 12.76 -14.10 -13.22
N THR A 201 12.48 -13.75 -11.97
CA THR A 201 12.80 -12.44 -11.41
C THR A 201 14.31 -12.18 -11.44
N MET A 202 15.13 -13.14 -10.98
CA MET A 202 16.59 -13.02 -10.99
C MET A 202 17.16 -12.89 -12.40
N LYS A 203 16.60 -13.59 -13.39
CA LYS A 203 16.99 -13.42 -14.79
C LYS A 203 16.74 -11.97 -15.24
N ILE A 204 15.54 -11.44 -15.02
CA ILE A 204 15.20 -10.05 -15.39
C ILE A 204 16.12 -9.05 -14.69
N LEU A 205 16.29 -9.18 -13.36
CA LEU A 205 17.17 -8.29 -12.58
C LEU A 205 18.63 -8.35 -13.06
N SER A 206 19.13 -9.53 -13.42
CA SER A 206 20.51 -9.68 -13.90
C SER A 206 20.73 -8.97 -15.24
N GLU A 207 19.75 -9.04 -16.12
CA GLU A 207 19.83 -8.41 -17.44
C GLU A 207 19.70 -6.89 -17.34
N LEU A 208 18.84 -6.38 -16.44
CA LEU A 208 18.79 -4.96 -16.10
C LEU A 208 20.11 -4.44 -15.50
N LYS A 209 20.78 -5.23 -14.64
CA LYS A 209 22.11 -4.90 -14.11
C LYS A 209 23.18 -4.86 -15.21
N LYS A 210 23.22 -5.88 -16.08
CA LYS A 210 24.17 -5.95 -17.20
C LYS A 210 24.03 -4.75 -18.14
N GLY A 211 22.80 -4.31 -18.38
CA GLY A 211 22.51 -3.11 -19.17
C GLY A 211 22.80 -1.78 -18.46
N GLY A 212 23.25 -1.80 -17.20
CA GLY A 212 23.54 -0.58 -16.43
C GLY A 212 22.29 0.19 -15.99
N TYR A 213 21.10 -0.39 -16.10
CA TYR A 213 19.84 0.29 -15.79
C TYR A 213 19.55 0.38 -14.29
N ILE A 214 20.08 -0.56 -13.50
CA ILE A 214 19.91 -0.61 -12.05
C ILE A 214 21.22 -0.99 -11.36
N HIS A 215 21.40 -0.48 -10.15
CA HIS A 215 22.42 -0.96 -9.23
C HIS A 215 21.75 -1.56 -7.99
N ILE A 216 22.12 -2.80 -7.66
CA ILE A 216 21.63 -3.48 -6.45
C ILE A 216 22.83 -3.96 -5.66
N ASP A 217 22.93 -3.50 -4.42
CA ASP A 217 23.93 -3.91 -3.44
C ASP A 217 23.26 -4.62 -2.26
N ASN A 218 23.80 -5.76 -1.83
CA ASN A 218 23.22 -6.59 -0.76
C ASN A 218 21.69 -6.83 -0.88
N GLY A 219 21.20 -6.96 -2.12
CA GLY A 219 19.79 -7.17 -2.43
C GLY A 219 18.92 -5.90 -2.42
N ARG A 220 19.50 -4.72 -2.15
CA ARG A 220 18.84 -3.41 -2.02
C ARG A 220 19.08 -2.55 -3.26
N LEU A 221 18.05 -1.83 -3.73
CA LEU A 221 18.15 -0.95 -4.90
C LEU A 221 18.85 0.36 -4.53
N THR A 222 20.07 0.56 -5.04
CA THR A 222 20.91 1.72 -4.72
C THR A 222 20.99 2.75 -5.85
N ALA A 223 20.72 2.35 -7.10
CA ALA A 223 20.52 3.28 -8.20
C ALA A 223 19.45 2.76 -9.18
N LEU A 224 18.67 3.69 -9.75
CA LEU A 224 17.69 3.43 -10.80
C LEU A 224 17.90 4.42 -11.95
N GLY A 225 18.26 3.90 -13.13
CA GLY A 225 18.32 4.63 -14.39
C GLY A 225 17.03 4.51 -15.21
N LYS A 226 17.07 4.96 -16.46
CA LYS A 226 15.92 4.87 -17.38
C LYS A 226 15.71 3.42 -17.83
N LEU A 227 14.69 2.77 -17.29
CA LEU A 227 14.35 1.38 -17.63
C LEU A 227 13.77 1.26 -19.05
N PRO A 228 14.13 0.23 -19.84
CA PRO A 228 13.55 -0.04 -21.15
C PRO A 228 12.01 -0.15 -21.14
N VAL A 229 11.35 0.28 -22.21
CA VAL A 229 9.88 0.21 -22.30
C VAL A 229 9.40 -1.23 -22.51
N ALA A 230 10.20 -2.08 -23.15
CA ALA A 230 9.90 -3.50 -23.37
C ALA A 230 11.19 -4.34 -23.29
N TYR A 231 11.02 -5.65 -23.06
CA TYR A 231 12.09 -6.64 -22.89
C TYR A 231 11.86 -7.87 -23.77
#